data_AF-A0A812BFM5-F1
#
_entry.id   AF-A0A812BFM5-F1
#
_cell.length_a   1.000
_cell.length_b   1.000
_cell.length_c   1.000
_cell.angle_alpha   90.00
_cell.angle_beta   90.00
_cell.angle_gamma   90.00
#
_symmetry.space_group_name_H-M   'P 1'
#
loop_
_entity.id
_entity.type
_entity.pdbx_description
1 polymer ?
#
loop_
_entity_poly.entity_id
_entity_poly.type
_entity_poly.pdbx_seq_one_letter_code
_entity_poly.pdbx_strand_id
1 'polypeptide(L)'
;MIVGPAKTPYEDGLFIFDVQLPNDYPSSPPRFHYISYCTDRLNPNLYEDGKVCVSLLGTWSGKGNEMWTQESNLLQVLVSIQGLILVGEPYYNEAGYEKQRGTQQGIENSRMYNEMAIVKLVQAMTNMTRKLPPVFTQEVQEHLLLNGPKMITRLQKWLELSDKVSLLEGSSLPVQLEDNLSGKEESASTEITAPPDSVINECDVASAGKQHSPSSEETSQQPNQQQTTATATSTPEVTSELHSCPASSASLVPDSDSCAHPDFPLLPASRGFCLSLKKHLEVFQSVLATLEKKVQ
;
A
#
# COMPACT_ATOMS: atom_id res chain seq x y z
N MET A 1 -7.84 5.06 13.07
CA MET A 1 -7.63 3.68 12.59
C MET A 1 -8.17 3.57 11.17
N ILE A 2 -7.47 2.89 10.27
CA ILE A 2 -7.91 2.58 8.90
C ILE A 2 -7.92 1.06 8.75
N VAL A 3 -8.99 0.51 8.18
CA VAL A 3 -9.03 -0.89 7.76
C VAL A 3 -8.44 -0.99 6.36
N GLY A 4 -7.56 -1.98 6.16
CA GLY A 4 -6.94 -2.24 4.86
C GLY A 4 -7.98 -2.56 3.79
N PRO A 5 -7.91 -1.93 2.60
CA PRO A 5 -8.89 -2.15 1.55
C PRO A 5 -8.93 -3.61 1.07
N ALA A 6 -10.12 -4.07 0.69
CA ALA A 6 -10.28 -5.34 -0.01
C ALA A 6 -9.50 -5.35 -1.32
N LYS A 7 -9.13 -6.55 -1.80
CA LYS A 7 -8.40 -6.76 -3.05
C LYS A 7 -6.98 -6.20 -3.04
N THR A 8 -6.38 -6.12 -1.85
CA THR A 8 -5.00 -5.66 -1.64
C THR A 8 -4.28 -6.61 -0.70
N PRO A 9 -2.94 -6.64 -0.67
CA PRO A 9 -2.20 -7.41 0.35
C PRO A 9 -2.49 -6.95 1.78
N TYR A 10 -3.22 -5.83 1.95
CA TYR A 10 -3.56 -5.21 3.23
C TYR A 10 -4.95 -5.59 3.75
N GLU A 11 -5.75 -6.36 2.98
CA GLU A 11 -7.15 -6.68 3.31
C GLU A 11 -7.30 -7.30 4.71
N ASP A 12 -8.30 -6.82 5.46
CA ASP A 12 -8.57 -7.10 6.89
C ASP A 12 -7.50 -6.62 7.88
N GLY A 13 -6.40 -6.03 7.40
CA GLY A 13 -5.38 -5.40 8.21
C GLY A 13 -5.87 -4.14 8.92
N LEU A 14 -5.29 -3.84 10.08
CA LEU A 14 -5.56 -2.61 10.84
C LEU A 14 -4.33 -1.70 10.87
N PHE A 15 -4.56 -0.43 10.53
CA PHE A 15 -3.54 0.61 10.45
C PHE A 15 -3.86 1.72 11.43
N ILE A 16 -2.98 1.94 12.40
CA ILE A 16 -3.15 2.97 13.43
C ILE A 16 -2.24 4.15 13.10
N PHE A 17 -2.81 5.35 13.17
CA PHE A 17 -2.11 6.60 12.94
C PHE A 17 -2.37 7.52 14.13
N ASP A 18 -1.32 8.16 14.62
CA ASP A 18 -1.42 9.34 15.47
C ASP A 18 -1.45 10.59 14.58
N VAL A 19 -2.30 11.56 14.93
CA VAL A 19 -2.57 12.75 14.13
C VAL A 19 -2.51 13.98 15.02
N GLN A 20 -1.53 14.84 14.75
CA GLN A 20 -1.37 16.11 15.45
C GLN A 20 -1.71 17.28 14.54
N LEU A 21 -2.67 18.11 14.95
CA LEU A 21 -2.95 19.39 14.28
C LEU A 21 -1.97 20.45 14.82
N PRO A 22 -1.21 21.14 13.96
CA PRO A 22 -0.33 22.23 14.40
C PRO A 22 -1.15 23.47 14.80
N ASN A 23 -0.52 24.41 15.51
CA ASN A 23 -1.17 25.63 16.00
C ASN A 23 -1.68 26.56 14.88
N ASP A 24 -1.13 26.43 13.68
CA ASP A 24 -1.49 27.19 12.49
C ASP A 24 -2.39 26.40 11.53
N TYR A 25 -2.93 25.25 11.95
CA TYR A 25 -3.93 24.52 11.16
C TYR A 25 -5.17 25.41 10.89
N PRO A 26 -5.70 25.46 9.64
CA PRO A 26 -5.36 24.65 8.47
C PRO A 26 -4.33 25.28 7.51
N SER A 27 -3.61 26.34 7.89
CA SER A 27 -2.58 26.93 7.03
C SER A 27 -1.41 25.98 6.78
N SER A 28 -1.06 25.14 7.75
CA SER A 28 -0.10 24.03 7.61
C SER A 28 -0.80 22.66 7.70
N PRO A 29 -0.25 21.62 7.05
CA PRO A 29 -0.82 20.28 7.09
C PRO A 29 -0.76 19.67 8.50
N PRO A 30 -1.66 18.72 8.82
CA PRO A 30 -1.54 17.89 10.02
C PRO A 30 -0.26 17.05 9.98
N ARG A 31 0.28 16.68 11.13
CA ARG A 31 1.35 15.67 11.23
C ARG A 31 0.74 14.31 11.45
N PHE A 32 0.98 13.38 10.53
CA PHE A 32 0.59 11.98 10.66
C PHE A 32 1.81 11.15 11.08
N HIS A 33 1.60 10.24 12.00
CA HIS A 33 2.59 9.25 12.43
C HIS A 33 1.97 7.85 12.39
N TYR A 34 2.50 6.97 11.55
CA TYR A 34 2.09 5.57 11.48
C TYR A 34 2.63 4.81 12.69
N ILE A 35 1.75 4.11 13.41
CA ILE A 35 2.16 3.25 14.52
C ILE A 35 2.37 1.84 13.95
N SER A 36 3.63 1.47 13.72
CA SER A 36 3.99 0.14 13.21
C SER A 36 3.78 -0.95 14.26
N TYR A 37 3.22 -2.09 13.83
CA TYR A 37 3.07 -3.30 14.66
C TYR A 37 3.89 -4.48 14.11
N CYS A 38 4.69 -4.30 13.06
CA CYS A 38 5.60 -5.30 12.52
C CYS A 38 7.04 -4.75 12.45
N THR A 39 8.01 -5.64 12.30
CA THR A 39 9.38 -5.24 12.00
C THR A 39 9.53 -4.92 10.52
N ASP A 40 10.48 -4.07 10.17
CA ASP A 40 10.76 -3.63 8.80
C ASP A 40 9.59 -2.88 8.12
N ARG A 41 9.84 -2.41 6.91
CA ARG A 41 8.92 -1.56 6.13
C ARG A 41 7.83 -2.39 5.44
N LEU A 42 6.57 -2.15 5.81
CA LEU A 42 5.38 -2.79 5.22
C LEU A 42 5.03 -2.20 3.82
N ASN A 43 5.20 -0.89 3.65
CA ASN A 43 4.88 -0.16 2.42
C ASN A 43 5.95 0.91 2.17
N PRO A 44 6.34 1.22 0.92
CA PRO A 44 7.36 2.25 0.65
C PRO A 44 7.03 3.63 1.24
N ASN A 45 5.76 3.92 1.48
CA ASN A 45 5.26 5.17 2.05
C ASN A 45 4.86 5.08 3.54
N LEU A 46 5.01 3.92 4.20
CA LEU A 46 4.78 3.73 5.64
C LEU A 46 6.06 3.20 6.29
N TYR A 47 6.79 4.10 6.95
CA TYR A 47 8.09 3.81 7.51
C TYR A 47 7.97 3.23 8.93
N GLU A 48 8.97 2.47 9.35
CA GLU A 48 9.02 1.87 10.69
C GLU A 48 9.14 2.92 11.81
N ASP A 49 9.81 4.05 11.52
CA ASP A 49 9.87 5.23 12.40
C ASP A 49 8.58 6.06 12.42
N GLY A 50 7.54 5.58 11.73
CA GLY A 50 6.22 6.16 11.65
C GLY A 50 6.06 7.29 10.63
N LYS A 51 7.08 7.61 9.82
CA LYS A 51 6.89 8.57 8.72
C LYS A 51 5.86 8.05 7.71
N VAL A 52 4.93 8.93 7.34
CA VAL A 52 3.91 8.70 6.30
C VAL A 52 4.20 9.59 5.10
N CYS A 53 4.37 9.01 3.92
CA CYS A 53 4.65 9.75 2.69
C CYS A 53 3.37 9.98 1.88
N VAL A 54 2.84 11.20 1.93
CA VAL A 54 1.71 11.68 1.12
C VAL A 54 2.00 13.12 0.73
N SER A 55 1.72 13.52 -0.52
CA SER A 55 1.99 14.88 -1.02
C SER A 55 1.22 15.95 -0.23
N LEU A 56 -0.03 15.65 0.15
CA LEU A 56 -0.86 16.48 1.05
C LEU A 56 -0.24 16.70 2.44
N LEU A 57 0.74 15.88 2.85
CA LEU A 57 1.47 16.06 4.11
C LEU A 57 2.81 16.76 3.91
N GLY A 58 3.16 17.14 2.68
CA GLY A 58 4.47 17.69 2.34
C GLY A 58 5.62 16.69 2.45
N THR A 59 5.32 15.40 2.59
CA THR A 59 6.31 14.32 2.77
C THR A 59 6.55 13.49 1.51
N TRP A 60 5.90 13.85 0.41
CA TRP A 60 6.09 13.26 -0.91
C TRP A 60 5.97 14.34 -1.99
N SER A 61 6.54 14.06 -3.16
CA SER A 61 6.43 14.95 -4.32
C SER A 61 4.98 15.02 -4.81
N GLY A 62 4.53 16.23 -5.14
CA GLY A 62 3.23 16.50 -5.74
C GLY A 62 3.22 17.87 -6.44
N LYS A 63 2.14 18.17 -7.16
CA LYS A 63 1.99 19.42 -7.93
C LYS A 63 0.64 20.07 -7.64
N GLY A 64 0.63 21.40 -7.55
CA GLY A 64 -0.60 22.19 -7.45
C GLY A 64 -1.49 21.73 -6.30
N ASN A 65 -2.70 21.28 -6.64
CA ASN A 65 -3.72 20.81 -5.70
C ASN A 65 -3.47 19.40 -5.12
N GLU A 66 -2.37 18.73 -5.49
CA GLU A 66 -1.91 17.50 -4.82
C GLU A 66 -1.15 17.81 -3.51
N MET A 67 -0.74 19.07 -3.31
CA MET A 67 -0.08 19.56 -2.11
C MET A 67 -1.11 20.19 -1.16
N TRP A 68 -0.79 20.28 0.13
CA TRP A 68 -1.67 20.91 1.13
C TRP A 68 -1.99 22.37 0.77
N THR A 69 -3.28 22.71 0.83
CA THR A 69 -3.78 24.10 0.72
C THR A 69 -4.73 24.39 1.89
N GLN A 70 -5.17 25.65 2.05
CA GLN A 70 -6.12 26.01 3.12
C GLN A 70 -7.51 25.39 2.91
N GLU A 71 -7.83 24.97 1.68
CA GLU A 71 -9.04 24.24 1.33
C GLU A 71 -8.92 22.72 1.56
N SER A 72 -7.72 22.25 1.92
CA SER A 72 -7.48 20.84 2.21
C SER A 72 -8.04 20.43 3.58
N ASN A 73 -8.34 19.14 3.76
CA ASN A 73 -8.91 18.61 4.99
C ASN A 73 -8.40 17.20 5.35
N LEU A 74 -8.69 16.76 6.57
CA LEU A 74 -8.27 15.45 7.08
C LEU A 74 -8.84 14.28 6.26
N LEU A 75 -10.08 14.40 5.77
CA LEU A 75 -10.70 13.35 4.98
C LEU A 75 -9.93 13.09 3.69
N GLN A 76 -9.44 14.13 3.00
CA GLN A 76 -8.59 13.95 1.82
C GLN A 76 -7.32 13.18 2.14
N VAL A 77 -6.63 13.48 3.26
CA VAL A 77 -5.45 12.72 3.67
C VAL A 77 -5.79 11.25 3.93
N LEU A 78 -6.88 10.97 4.65
CA LEU A 78 -7.30 9.59 4.95
C LEU A 78 -7.65 8.81 3.68
N VAL A 79 -8.38 9.44 2.74
CA VAL A 79 -8.72 8.86 1.44
C VAL A 79 -7.45 8.66 0.59
N SER A 80 -6.51 9.60 0.60
CA SER A 80 -5.22 9.44 -0.08
C SER A 80 -4.41 8.27 0.47
N ILE A 81 -4.39 8.04 1.79
CA ILE A 81 -3.74 6.86 2.37
C ILE A 81 -4.39 5.57 1.83
N GLN A 82 -5.72 5.49 1.82
CA GLN A 82 -6.41 4.30 1.31
C GLN A 82 -6.22 4.10 -0.20
N GLY A 83 -6.24 5.17 -0.99
CA GLY A 83 -6.21 5.12 -2.45
C GLY A 83 -4.82 5.09 -3.08
N LEU A 84 -3.79 5.59 -2.40
CA LEU A 84 -2.44 5.72 -2.94
C LEU A 84 -1.43 4.81 -2.22
N ILE A 85 -1.61 4.57 -0.92
CA ILE A 85 -0.67 3.77 -0.13
C ILE A 85 -1.13 2.32 -0.04
N LEU A 86 -2.36 2.09 0.42
CA LEU A 86 -2.89 0.74 0.70
C LEU A 86 -3.49 0.09 -0.55
N VAL A 87 -2.67 -0.09 -1.60
CA VAL A 87 -3.07 -0.55 -2.94
C VAL A 87 -2.65 -2.00 -3.22
N GLY A 88 -3.17 -2.59 -4.31
CA GLY A 88 -2.90 -3.99 -4.69
C GLY A 88 -1.47 -4.28 -5.16
N GLU A 89 -0.72 -3.27 -5.60
CA GLU A 89 0.67 -3.41 -6.06
C GLU A 89 1.57 -2.33 -5.42
N PRO A 90 1.79 -2.39 -4.10
CA PRO A 90 2.51 -1.38 -3.34
C PRO A 90 4.01 -1.30 -3.69
N TYR A 91 4.57 -2.27 -4.40
CA TYR A 91 5.93 -2.21 -4.95
C TYR A 91 6.17 -0.92 -5.75
N TYR A 92 5.18 -0.50 -6.53
CA TYR A 92 5.29 0.67 -7.39
C TYR A 92 5.11 2.00 -6.66
N ASN A 93 4.89 1.98 -5.34
CA ASN A 93 4.91 3.19 -4.52
C ASN A 93 6.34 3.65 -4.21
N GLU A 94 7.35 2.81 -4.50
CA GLU A 94 8.74 3.19 -4.40
C GLU A 94 9.14 4.14 -5.54
N ALA A 95 9.89 5.18 -5.21
CA ALA A 95 10.17 6.26 -6.15
C ALA A 95 10.92 5.74 -7.39
N GLY A 96 10.31 5.93 -8.56
CA GLY A 96 10.91 5.58 -9.85
C GLY A 96 10.65 4.15 -10.31
N TYR A 97 9.95 3.33 -9.51
CA TYR A 97 9.61 1.96 -9.87
C TYR A 97 8.42 1.88 -10.83
N GLU A 98 7.63 2.95 -10.97
CA GLU A 98 6.52 3.03 -11.91
C GLU A 98 6.95 2.74 -13.36
N LYS A 99 8.19 3.09 -13.71
CA LYS A 99 8.79 2.81 -15.03
C LYS A 99 8.94 1.32 -15.34
N GLN A 100 8.89 0.46 -14.32
CA GLN A 100 8.99 -0.98 -14.47
C GLN A 100 7.64 -1.66 -14.71
N ARG A 101 6.52 -0.92 -14.62
CA ARG A 101 5.18 -1.48 -14.87
C ARG A 101 5.11 -2.11 -16.26
N GLY A 102 4.54 -3.30 -16.33
CA GLY A 102 4.41 -4.08 -17.57
C GLY A 102 5.67 -4.82 -18.02
N THR A 103 6.82 -4.62 -17.36
CA THR A 103 8.01 -5.44 -17.59
C THR A 103 7.92 -6.75 -16.80
N GLN A 104 8.52 -7.82 -17.31
CA GLN A 104 8.57 -9.11 -16.60
C GLN A 104 9.20 -8.95 -15.21
N GLN A 105 10.31 -8.21 -15.11
CA GLN A 105 10.98 -7.93 -13.84
C GLN A 105 10.07 -7.16 -12.86
N GLY A 106 9.35 -6.13 -13.33
CA GLY A 106 8.43 -5.36 -12.50
C GLY A 106 7.28 -6.21 -11.98
N ILE A 107 6.74 -7.10 -12.82
CA ILE A 107 5.68 -8.06 -12.44
C ILE A 107 6.19 -9.01 -11.34
N GLU A 108 7.38 -9.59 -11.51
CA GLU A 108 7.97 -10.50 -10.52
C GLU A 108 8.30 -9.80 -9.20
N ASN A 109 8.87 -8.60 -9.26
CA ASN A 109 9.18 -7.81 -8.07
C ASN A 109 7.91 -7.37 -7.33
N SER A 110 6.86 -6.97 -8.05
CA SER A 110 5.54 -6.65 -7.49
C SER A 110 4.95 -7.85 -6.76
N ARG A 111 5.00 -9.04 -7.38
CA ARG A 111 4.56 -10.31 -6.76
C ARG A 111 5.32 -10.60 -5.47
N MET A 112 6.65 -10.54 -5.50
CA MET A 112 7.50 -10.79 -4.32
C MET A 112 7.29 -9.76 -3.21
N TYR A 113 7.02 -8.49 -3.56
CA TYR A 113 6.69 -7.48 -2.57
C TYR A 113 5.35 -7.79 -1.88
N ASN A 114 4.34 -8.25 -2.64
CA ASN A 114 3.05 -8.66 -2.08
C ASN A 114 3.19 -9.84 -1.11
N GLU A 115 4.05 -10.82 -1.42
CA GLU A 115 4.40 -11.91 -0.48
C GLU A 115 4.91 -11.35 0.85
N MET A 116 5.87 -10.42 0.80
CA MET A 116 6.43 -9.77 2.00
C MET A 116 5.36 -8.98 2.76
N ALA A 117 4.58 -8.15 2.06
CA ALA A 117 3.55 -7.31 2.67
C ALA A 117 2.50 -8.13 3.44
N ILE A 118 2.08 -9.28 2.89
CA ILE A 118 1.15 -10.20 3.56
C ILE A 118 1.75 -10.79 4.83
N VAL A 119 3.01 -11.25 4.79
CA VAL A 119 3.68 -11.81 5.98
C VAL A 119 3.79 -10.76 7.08
N LYS A 120 4.19 -9.53 6.72
CA LYS A 120 4.27 -8.40 7.65
C LYS A 120 2.91 -7.99 8.20
N LEU A 121 1.84 -8.05 7.38
CA LEU A 121 0.49 -7.81 7.85
C LEU A 121 0.07 -8.83 8.91
N VAL A 122 0.28 -10.13 8.69
CA VAL A 122 -0.04 -11.17 9.68
C VAL A 122 0.75 -10.96 10.98
N GLN A 123 2.03 -10.57 10.89
CA GLN A 123 2.83 -10.19 12.06
C GLN A 123 2.23 -9.00 12.82
N ALA A 124 1.87 -7.93 12.10
CA ALA A 124 1.25 -6.75 12.68
C ALA A 124 -0.06 -7.08 13.41
N MET A 125 -0.94 -7.85 12.76
CA MET A 125 -2.20 -8.29 13.35
C MET A 125 -1.98 -9.19 14.58
N THR A 126 -0.99 -10.07 14.54
CA THR A 126 -0.60 -10.90 15.69
C THR A 126 -0.16 -10.06 16.88
N ASN A 127 0.72 -9.08 16.65
CA ASN A 127 1.24 -8.21 17.71
C ASN A 127 0.15 -7.31 18.29
N MET A 128 -0.75 -6.80 17.44
CA MET A 128 -1.91 -6.02 17.88
C MET A 128 -2.88 -6.86 18.71
N THR A 129 -3.06 -8.14 18.39
CA THR A 129 -3.90 -9.07 19.17
C THR A 129 -3.27 -9.40 20.53
N ARG A 130 -1.93 -9.50 20.60
CA ARG A 130 -1.20 -9.71 21.87
C ARG A 130 -1.32 -8.51 22.80
N LYS A 131 -1.30 -7.30 22.24
CA LYS A 131 -1.38 -6.04 22.99
C LYS A 131 -2.30 -5.08 22.25
N LEU A 132 -3.57 -5.06 22.64
CA LEU A 132 -4.58 -4.19 22.06
C LEU A 132 -4.19 -2.71 22.25
N PRO A 133 -4.38 -1.85 21.23
CA PRO A 133 -4.15 -0.42 21.37
C PRO A 133 -5.14 0.19 22.38
N PRO A 134 -4.69 0.92 23.42
CA PRO A 134 -5.60 1.42 24.47
C PRO A 134 -6.74 2.30 23.96
N VAL A 135 -6.46 3.15 22.97
CA VAL A 135 -7.44 4.09 22.39
C VAL A 135 -8.51 3.38 21.57
N PHE A 136 -8.16 2.28 20.91
CA PHE A 136 -9.05 1.53 20.00
C PHE A 136 -9.30 0.10 20.48
N THR A 137 -9.27 -0.14 21.80
CA THR A 137 -9.28 -1.51 22.35
C THR A 137 -10.53 -2.26 21.91
N GLN A 138 -11.70 -1.63 22.00
CA GLN A 138 -12.97 -2.25 21.65
C GLN A 138 -13.06 -2.52 20.13
N GLU A 139 -12.77 -1.50 19.31
CA GLU A 139 -12.90 -1.58 17.85
C GLU A 139 -11.92 -2.58 17.25
N VAL A 140 -10.68 -2.60 17.76
CA VAL A 140 -9.66 -3.57 17.34
C VAL A 140 -10.07 -4.98 17.75
N GLN A 141 -10.56 -5.16 18.97
CA GLN A 141 -11.02 -6.47 19.45
C GLN A 141 -12.19 -7.00 18.61
N GLU A 142 -13.22 -6.18 18.40
CA GLU A 142 -14.40 -6.55 17.59
C GLU A 142 -14.00 -6.89 16.16
N HIS A 143 -13.13 -6.09 15.54
CA HIS A 143 -12.63 -6.36 14.19
C HIS A 143 -11.82 -7.67 14.12
N LEU A 144 -10.93 -7.91 15.08
CA LEU A 144 -10.12 -9.14 15.13
C LEU A 144 -11.00 -10.38 15.25
N LEU A 145 -12.00 -10.37 16.12
CA LEU A 145 -12.91 -11.51 16.31
C LEU A 145 -13.80 -11.73 15.07
N LEU A 146 -14.26 -10.65 14.42
CA LEU A 146 -15.13 -10.75 13.25
C LEU A 146 -14.39 -11.13 11.96
N ASN A 147 -13.19 -10.58 11.75
CA ASN A 147 -12.48 -10.65 10.46
C ASN A 147 -11.21 -11.50 10.50
N GLY A 148 -10.61 -11.73 11.68
CA GLY A 148 -9.44 -12.60 11.84
C GLY A 148 -9.64 -14.01 11.28
N PRO A 149 -10.75 -14.72 11.57
CA PRO A 149 -11.01 -16.04 11.00
C PRO A 149 -11.16 -16.03 9.47
N LYS A 150 -11.75 -14.95 8.91
CA LYS A 150 -11.89 -14.77 7.46
C LYS A 150 -10.53 -14.58 6.79
N MET A 151 -9.68 -13.73 7.38
CA MET A 151 -8.31 -13.50 6.94
C MET A 151 -7.49 -14.80 6.94
N ILE A 152 -7.54 -15.58 8.03
CA ILE A 152 -6.85 -16.88 8.12
C ILE A 152 -7.32 -17.82 7.00
N THR A 153 -8.64 -17.95 6.83
CA THR A 153 -9.23 -18.82 5.80
C THR A 153 -8.80 -18.40 4.39
N ARG A 154 -8.83 -17.10 4.08
CA ARG A 154 -8.40 -16.57 2.77
C ARG A 154 -6.93 -16.88 2.50
N LEU A 155 -6.06 -16.61 3.46
CA LEU A 155 -4.61 -16.85 3.31
C LEU A 155 -4.26 -18.33 3.22
N GLN A 156 -4.96 -19.21 3.94
CA GLN A 156 -4.83 -20.66 3.81
C GLN A 156 -5.23 -21.15 2.41
N LYS A 157 -6.34 -20.64 1.84
CA LYS A 157 -6.74 -20.96 0.47
C LYS A 157 -5.68 -20.56 -0.57
N TRP A 158 -5.05 -19.40 -0.42
CA TRP A 158 -3.96 -18.99 -1.32
C TRP A 158 -2.74 -19.92 -1.24
N LEU A 159 -2.40 -20.43 -0.05
CA LEU A 159 -1.36 -21.44 0.12
C LEU A 159 -1.71 -22.75 -0.61
N GLU A 160 -2.96 -23.23 -0.48
CA GLU A 160 -3.43 -24.42 -1.20
C GLU A 160 -3.41 -24.24 -2.72
N LEU A 161 -3.78 -23.06 -3.21
CA LEU A 161 -3.70 -22.75 -4.64
C LEU A 161 -2.26 -22.71 -5.13
N SER A 162 -1.34 -22.14 -4.36
CA SER A 162 0.09 -22.14 -4.72
C SER A 162 0.65 -23.56 -4.81
N ASP A 163 0.26 -24.45 -3.88
CA ASP A 163 0.65 -25.86 -3.90
C ASP A 163 0.11 -26.56 -5.16
N LYS A 164 -1.14 -26.27 -5.57
CA LYS A 164 -1.74 -26.80 -6.80
C LYS A 164 -1.05 -26.32 -8.08
N VAL A 165 -0.75 -25.01 -8.18
CA VAL A 165 -0.05 -24.44 -9.35
C VAL A 165 1.33 -25.09 -9.52
N SER A 166 2.05 -25.27 -8.41
CA SER A 166 3.37 -25.92 -8.40
C SER A 166 3.32 -27.37 -8.93
N LEU A 167 2.24 -28.11 -8.63
CA LEU A 167 2.04 -29.48 -9.12
C LEU A 167 1.72 -29.53 -10.62
N LEU A 168 0.96 -28.56 -11.12
CA LEU A 168 0.63 -28.46 -12.55
C LEU A 168 1.86 -28.11 -13.38
N GLU A 169 2.68 -27.15 -12.94
CA GLU A 169 3.92 -26.77 -13.62
C GLU A 169 4.93 -27.93 -13.63
N GLY A 170 5.06 -28.66 -12.53
CA GLY A 170 5.93 -29.85 -12.41
C GLY A 170 5.47 -31.08 -13.20
N SER A 171 4.23 -31.09 -13.71
CA SER A 171 3.67 -32.18 -14.51
C SER A 171 3.81 -31.98 -16.02
N SER A 172 4.33 -30.83 -16.47
CA SER A 172 4.66 -30.61 -17.87
C SER A 172 5.93 -31.39 -18.25
N LEU A 173 5.75 -32.52 -18.96
CA LEU A 173 6.84 -33.28 -19.58
C LEU A 173 7.60 -32.40 -20.58
N PRO A 174 8.94 -32.51 -20.72
CA PRO A 174 9.63 -31.88 -21.83
C PRO A 174 9.20 -32.58 -23.12
N VAL A 175 8.54 -31.84 -24.01
CA VAL A 175 8.36 -32.26 -25.40
C VAL A 175 9.74 -32.32 -26.02
N GLN A 176 10.27 -33.53 -26.18
CA GLN A 176 11.43 -33.77 -27.03
C GLN A 176 10.99 -33.55 -28.48
N LEU A 177 11.33 -32.38 -29.03
CA LEU A 177 11.36 -32.17 -30.47
C LEU A 177 12.56 -32.96 -31.00
N GLU A 178 12.29 -34.10 -31.64
CA GLU A 178 13.28 -34.81 -32.45
C GLU A 178 13.51 -34.01 -33.74
N ASP A 179 14.51 -33.13 -33.73
CA ASP A 179 15.08 -32.57 -34.95
C ASP A 179 16.20 -33.50 -35.45
N ASN A 180 15.86 -34.38 -36.39
CA ASN A 180 16.83 -34.88 -37.35
C ASN A 180 16.95 -33.83 -38.47
N LEU A 181 18.13 -33.22 -38.61
CA LEU A 181 18.81 -32.98 -39.90
C LEU A 181 20.17 -32.30 -39.68
N SER A 182 21.14 -32.81 -40.43
CA SER A 182 22.58 -32.54 -40.42
C SER A 182 23.02 -31.13 -40.80
N GLY A 183 24.14 -30.65 -40.22
CA GLY A 183 25.01 -29.68 -40.89
C GLY A 183 25.97 -28.86 -40.02
N LYS A 184 27.23 -29.30 -39.96
CA LYS A 184 28.54 -28.58 -39.82
C LYS A 184 28.70 -27.30 -38.96
N GLU A 185 29.72 -27.38 -38.07
CA GLU A 185 30.77 -26.39 -37.65
C GLU A 185 30.37 -24.90 -37.49
N GLU A 186 30.74 -24.14 -36.46
CA GLU A 186 32.07 -23.94 -35.85
C GLU A 186 31.96 -23.13 -34.53
N SER A 187 33.06 -23.09 -33.78
CA SER A 187 33.28 -22.62 -32.41
C SER A 187 33.16 -21.10 -32.13
N ALA A 188 32.77 -20.74 -30.90
CA ALA A 188 33.45 -19.71 -30.09
C ALA A 188 32.99 -19.76 -28.62
N SER A 189 33.96 -19.94 -27.71
CA SER A 189 33.80 -19.95 -26.26
C SER A 189 33.75 -18.52 -25.70
N THR A 190 32.86 -18.23 -24.76
CA THR A 190 33.12 -17.18 -23.75
C THR A 190 32.38 -17.50 -22.45
N GLU A 191 33.16 -17.72 -21.39
CA GLU A 191 32.70 -17.90 -20.01
C GLU A 191 32.01 -16.63 -19.49
N ILE A 192 30.84 -16.77 -18.86
CA ILE A 192 30.26 -15.72 -18.02
C ILE A 192 30.54 -16.10 -16.56
N THR A 193 31.51 -15.40 -15.99
CA THR A 193 31.78 -15.32 -14.56
C THR A 193 30.67 -14.50 -13.88
N ALA A 194 30.12 -14.99 -12.77
CA ALA A 194 29.17 -14.24 -11.96
C ALA A 194 29.84 -13.02 -11.29
N PRO A 195 29.18 -11.84 -11.20
CA PRO A 195 29.65 -10.79 -10.31
C PRO A 195 29.06 -10.97 -8.89
N PRO A 196 29.84 -10.63 -7.85
CA PRO A 196 29.54 -10.97 -6.46
C PRO A 196 28.68 -9.91 -5.72
N ASP A 197 28.19 -10.33 -4.55
CA ASP A 197 27.47 -9.55 -3.54
C ASP A 197 28.01 -8.13 -3.34
N SER A 198 27.14 -7.13 -3.46
CA SER A 198 27.48 -5.76 -3.09
C SER A 198 27.08 -5.47 -1.65
N VAL A 199 28.13 -5.38 -0.84
CA VAL A 199 28.22 -4.78 0.48
C VAL A 199 27.64 -3.37 0.45
N ILE A 200 26.76 -3.08 1.40
CA ILE A 200 26.17 -1.76 1.66
C ILE A 200 27.28 -0.88 2.24
N ASN A 201 27.71 0.15 1.52
CA ASN A 201 28.54 1.21 2.08
C ASN A 201 27.64 2.27 2.72
N GLU A 202 27.86 2.50 4.01
CA GLU A 202 27.49 3.71 4.72
C GLU A 202 28.06 4.94 4.00
N CYS A 203 27.22 5.97 3.81
CA CYS A 203 27.70 7.30 3.50
C CYS A 203 27.18 8.27 4.57
N ASP A 204 28.14 8.88 5.23
CA ASP A 204 28.06 9.78 6.36
C ASP A 204 27.11 10.96 6.19
N VAL A 205 26.37 11.24 7.27
CA VAL A 205 25.67 12.49 7.51
C VAL A 205 26.70 13.51 8.04
N ALA A 206 27.12 14.44 7.19
CA ALA A 206 27.88 15.62 7.62
C ALA A 206 26.95 16.82 7.85
N SER A 207 26.89 17.23 9.11
CA SER A 207 26.25 18.45 9.62
C SER A 207 27.12 19.68 9.31
N ALA A 208 26.51 20.79 8.86
CA ALA A 208 27.04 22.14 9.10
C ALA A 208 25.94 23.20 8.85
N GLY A 209 25.52 23.86 9.92
CA GLY A 209 24.82 25.15 9.83
C GLY A 209 25.82 26.31 9.74
N LYS A 210 25.45 27.38 9.05
CA LYS A 210 25.57 28.77 9.53
C LYS A 210 24.95 29.79 8.56
N GLN A 211 24.45 30.83 9.21
CA GLN A 211 23.75 32.03 8.75
C GLN A 211 24.50 32.89 7.73
N HIS A 212 23.78 33.56 6.82
CA HIS A 212 23.86 35.01 6.61
C HIS A 212 22.79 35.53 5.63
N SER A 213 22.09 36.59 6.04
CA SER A 213 21.37 37.53 5.17
C SER A 213 22.39 38.36 4.35
N PRO A 214 21.96 39.02 3.25
CA PRO A 214 21.55 40.42 3.41
C PRO A 214 20.38 40.87 2.52
N SER A 215 19.83 42.01 2.95
CA SER A 215 18.86 42.90 2.32
C SER A 215 19.47 43.83 1.26
N SER A 216 18.67 44.22 0.25
CA SER A 216 18.67 45.53 -0.46
C SER A 216 17.60 45.45 -1.57
N GLU A 217 16.42 46.07 -1.41
CA GLU A 217 16.04 47.46 -1.74
C GLU A 217 15.89 47.79 -3.25
N GLU A 218 14.66 48.24 -3.57
CA GLU A 218 14.18 49.16 -4.63
C GLU A 218 14.37 48.75 -6.11
N THR A 219 13.33 48.78 -6.95
CA THR A 219 12.83 50.04 -7.55
C THR A 219 11.41 49.89 -8.11
N SER A 220 10.62 50.93 -7.86
CA SER A 220 9.28 51.26 -8.37
C SER A 220 9.12 51.21 -9.89
N GLN A 221 7.91 50.86 -10.37
CA GLN A 221 7.14 51.63 -11.37
C GLN A 221 5.78 50.97 -11.70
N GLN A 222 4.71 51.63 -11.26
CA GLN A 222 3.38 51.70 -11.90
C GLN A 222 3.11 53.22 -12.09
N PRO A 223 2.33 53.68 -13.09
CA PRO A 223 0.92 53.30 -13.23
C PRO A 223 0.36 53.29 -14.67
N ASN A 224 -0.77 52.61 -14.86
CA ASN A 224 -1.95 53.32 -15.39
C ASN A 224 -3.26 52.58 -15.11
N GLN A 225 -4.22 53.35 -14.62
CA GLN A 225 -5.60 52.97 -14.40
C GLN A 225 -6.36 53.01 -15.73
N GLN A 226 -7.32 52.10 -15.91
CA GLN A 226 -8.59 52.47 -16.54
C GLN A 226 -9.73 51.68 -15.89
N GLN A 227 -10.64 52.48 -15.35
CA GLN A 227 -11.91 52.16 -14.72
C GLN A 227 -12.97 52.01 -15.82
N THR A 228 -13.79 50.97 -15.76
CA THR A 228 -15.21 51.07 -16.12
C THR A 228 -16.06 50.20 -15.21
N THR A 229 -17.23 50.75 -14.93
CA THR A 229 -18.18 50.50 -13.84
C THR A 229 -19.33 49.58 -14.23
N ALA A 230 -19.83 48.83 -13.23
CA ALA A 230 -21.23 48.43 -12.93
C ALA A 230 -22.08 47.80 -14.06
N THR A 231 -22.90 46.75 -13.83
CA THR A 231 -24.06 46.77 -12.92
C THR A 231 -24.65 45.34 -12.80
N ALA A 232 -25.44 45.16 -11.74
CA ALA A 232 -25.96 43.95 -11.13
C ALA A 232 -27.03 43.13 -11.88
N THR A 233 -27.32 41.97 -11.26
CA THR A 233 -28.63 41.31 -11.05
C THR A 233 -28.95 40.10 -11.94
N SER A 234 -28.94 38.89 -11.37
CA SER A 234 -30.16 38.09 -11.09
C SER A 234 -29.81 36.63 -10.72
N THR A 235 -30.32 36.21 -9.58
CA THR A 235 -30.57 34.82 -9.18
C THR A 235 -31.67 34.19 -10.03
N PRO A 236 -31.71 32.84 -10.12
CA PRO A 236 -32.89 32.18 -9.59
C PRO A 236 -32.59 30.92 -8.76
N GLU A 237 -33.40 30.75 -7.71
CA GLU A 237 -33.71 29.47 -7.06
C GLU A 237 -34.50 28.57 -8.02
N VAL A 238 -34.14 27.28 -8.11
CA VAL A 238 -35.05 26.19 -8.52
C VAL A 238 -34.73 24.92 -7.71
N THR A 239 -35.62 24.65 -6.76
CA THR A 239 -36.17 23.39 -6.23
C THR A 239 -35.42 22.05 -6.34
N SER A 240 -35.44 21.35 -5.21
CA SER A 240 -35.20 19.93 -5.01
C SER A 240 -36.03 19.02 -5.92
N GLU A 241 -35.39 18.03 -6.52
CA GLU A 241 -36.05 16.77 -6.91
C GLU A 241 -35.18 15.58 -6.51
N LEU A 242 -35.65 14.81 -5.52
CA LEU A 242 -35.23 13.44 -5.27
C LEU A 242 -35.55 12.61 -6.53
N HIS A 243 -34.52 12.09 -7.20
CA HIS A 243 -34.70 11.00 -8.14
C HIS A 243 -34.34 9.68 -7.46
N SER A 244 -35.41 8.99 -7.06
CA SER A 244 -35.45 7.61 -6.58
C SER A 244 -34.84 6.63 -7.60
N CYS A 245 -33.90 5.81 -7.15
CA CYS A 245 -33.42 4.63 -7.87
C CYS A 245 -34.57 3.65 -8.16
N PRO A 246 -34.67 3.06 -9.37
CA PRO A 246 -35.50 1.88 -9.56
C PRO A 246 -34.80 0.67 -8.95
N ALA A 247 -35.46 0.04 -7.98
CA ALA A 247 -35.11 -1.27 -7.48
C ALA A 247 -35.19 -2.29 -8.63
N SER A 248 -34.03 -2.84 -9.02
CA SER A 248 -33.98 -4.10 -9.76
C SER A 248 -33.46 -5.16 -8.79
N SER A 249 -34.39 -6.00 -8.35
CA SER A 249 -34.13 -7.24 -7.65
C SER A 249 -33.37 -8.19 -8.57
N ALA A 250 -32.04 -8.23 -8.44
CA ALA A 250 -31.22 -9.27 -9.02
C ALA A 250 -30.57 -10.07 -7.86
N SER A 251 -31.22 -11.20 -7.58
CA SER A 251 -30.74 -12.41 -6.91
C SER A 251 -29.39 -12.32 -6.18
N LEU A 252 -29.47 -12.27 -4.84
CA LEU A 252 -28.38 -12.61 -3.94
C LEU A 252 -28.13 -14.13 -4.02
N VAL A 253 -27.28 -14.54 -4.96
CA VAL A 253 -26.50 -15.77 -4.81
C VAL A 253 -25.07 -15.30 -4.62
N PRO A 254 -24.45 -15.46 -3.45
CA PRO A 254 -23.03 -15.20 -3.33
C PRO A 254 -22.32 -16.24 -4.19
N ASP A 255 -21.68 -15.79 -5.27
CA ASP A 255 -20.76 -16.62 -6.04
C ASP A 255 -19.70 -17.17 -5.07
N SER A 256 -19.80 -18.46 -4.75
CA SER A 256 -19.02 -19.13 -3.71
C SER A 256 -17.52 -19.23 -4.03
N ASP A 257 -17.10 -18.77 -5.22
CA ASP A 257 -15.72 -18.87 -5.72
C ASP A 257 -15.00 -17.53 -5.93
N SER A 258 -15.66 -16.38 -5.70
CA SER A 258 -15.02 -15.06 -5.87
C SER A 258 -13.85 -14.78 -4.91
N CYS A 259 -13.70 -15.59 -3.87
CA CYS A 259 -12.61 -15.50 -2.89
C CYS A 259 -11.43 -16.45 -3.19
N ALA A 260 -11.49 -17.22 -4.30
CA ALA A 260 -10.46 -18.21 -4.57
C ALA A 260 -9.11 -17.56 -4.90
N HIS A 261 -9.07 -16.62 -5.85
CA HIS A 261 -7.81 -16.08 -6.36
C HIS A 261 -7.53 -14.66 -5.84
N PRO A 262 -6.27 -14.31 -5.52
CA PRO A 262 -5.88 -12.92 -5.28
C PRO A 262 -6.20 -12.02 -6.48
N ASP A 263 -6.74 -10.82 -6.24
CA ASP A 263 -6.97 -9.77 -7.24
C ASP A 263 -5.67 -9.02 -7.63
N PHE A 264 -4.54 -9.39 -7.04
CA PHE A 264 -3.22 -8.79 -7.25
C PHE A 264 -2.16 -9.88 -7.51
N PRO A 265 -0.98 -9.54 -8.07
CA PRO A 265 0.07 -10.53 -8.32
C PRO A 265 0.53 -11.18 -7.03
N LEU A 266 0.33 -12.49 -6.90
CA LEU A 266 0.80 -13.28 -5.76
C LEU A 266 1.18 -14.71 -6.16
N LEU A 267 0.43 -15.33 -7.08
CA LEU A 267 0.67 -16.70 -7.52
C LEU A 267 1.50 -16.76 -8.83
N PRO A 268 2.36 -17.78 -9.04
CA PRO A 268 2.75 -18.80 -8.05
C PRO A 268 3.58 -18.16 -6.92
N ALA A 269 3.30 -18.55 -5.68
CA ALA A 269 3.97 -17.96 -4.53
C ALA A 269 5.29 -18.70 -4.23
N SER A 270 6.29 -17.97 -3.77
CA SER A 270 7.59 -18.56 -3.47
C SER A 270 7.52 -19.56 -2.31
N ARG A 271 8.36 -20.59 -2.35
CA ARG A 271 8.46 -21.59 -1.26
C ARG A 271 8.78 -20.92 0.09
N GLY A 272 9.65 -19.91 0.08
CA GLY A 272 10.03 -19.16 1.28
C GLY A 272 8.86 -18.40 1.89
N PHE A 273 8.04 -17.76 1.05
CA PHE A 273 6.80 -17.14 1.46
C PHE A 273 5.83 -18.16 2.05
N CYS A 274 5.57 -19.28 1.36
CA CYS A 274 4.62 -20.29 1.83
C CYS A 274 4.99 -20.83 3.22
N LEU A 275 6.27 -21.14 3.45
CA LEU A 275 6.76 -21.60 4.75
C LEU A 275 6.61 -20.52 5.83
N SER A 276 6.99 -19.28 5.50
CA SER A 276 6.92 -18.15 6.42
C SER A 276 5.47 -17.83 6.80
N LEU A 277 4.57 -17.79 5.82
CA LEU A 277 3.17 -17.48 6.04
C LEU A 277 2.47 -18.56 6.88
N LYS A 278 2.69 -19.86 6.58
CA LYS A 278 2.17 -20.98 7.39
C LYS A 278 2.53 -20.81 8.87
N LYS A 279 3.82 -20.57 9.16
CA LYS A 279 4.31 -20.33 10.52
C LYS A 279 3.63 -19.14 11.20
N HIS A 280 3.47 -18.01 10.53
CA HIS A 280 2.88 -16.82 11.13
C HIS A 280 1.36 -16.95 11.33
N LEU A 281 0.67 -17.65 10.43
CA LEU A 281 -0.77 -17.95 10.56
C LEU A 281 -1.06 -18.83 11.78
N GLU A 282 -0.25 -19.86 12.03
CA GLU A 282 -0.39 -20.71 13.22
C GLU A 282 -0.31 -19.89 14.52
N VAL A 283 0.66 -18.99 14.59
CA VAL A 283 0.82 -18.08 15.74
C VAL A 283 -0.36 -17.12 15.84
N PHE A 284 -0.78 -16.52 14.73
CA PHE A 284 -1.91 -15.58 14.72
C PHE A 284 -3.20 -16.26 15.21
N GLN A 285 -3.50 -17.45 14.69
CA GLN A 285 -4.65 -18.25 15.06
C GLN A 285 -4.63 -18.60 16.57
N SER A 286 -3.48 -18.98 17.11
CA SER A 286 -3.32 -19.28 18.53
C SER A 286 -3.60 -18.05 19.43
N VAL A 287 -3.06 -16.89 19.06
CA VAL A 287 -3.27 -15.65 19.81
C VAL A 287 -4.73 -15.19 19.69
N LEU A 288 -5.34 -15.31 18.51
CA LEU A 288 -6.74 -14.94 18.28
C LEU A 288 -7.70 -15.80 19.10
N ALA A 289 -7.50 -17.13 19.14
CA ALA A 289 -8.29 -18.03 19.98
C ALA A 289 -8.13 -17.71 21.48
N THR A 290 -6.96 -17.19 21.89
CA THR A 290 -6.75 -16.74 23.27
C THR A 290 -7.52 -15.45 23.55
N LEU A 291 -7.59 -14.52 22.59
CA LEU A 291 -8.40 -13.30 22.72
C LEU A 291 -9.89 -13.67 22.83
N GLU A 292 -10.39 -14.56 21.98
CA GLU A 292 -11.79 -15.00 22.00
C GLU A 292 -12.21 -15.56 23.38
N LYS A 293 -11.38 -16.41 23.97
CA LYS A 293 -11.61 -16.96 25.32
C LYS A 293 -11.58 -15.94 26.45
N LYS A 294 -10.92 -14.78 26.26
CA LYS A 294 -10.88 -13.70 27.28
C LYS A 294 -12.13 -12.82 27.22
N VAL A 295 -12.83 -12.82 26.09
CA VAL A 295 -14.00 -11.97 25.85
C VAL A 295 -15.31 -12.69 26.18
N GLN A 296 -15.30 -14.03 26.16
CA GLN A 296 -16.39 -14.89 26.66
C GLN A 296 -16.36 -15.01 28.19
#